data_AF-A0A8N4QHH3-F1
#
_entry.id   AF-A0A8N4QHH3-F1
#
_cell.length_a   1.000
_cell.length_b   1.000
_cell.length_c   1.000
_cell.angle_alpha   90.00
_cell.angle_beta   90.00
_cell.angle_gamma   90.00
#
_symmetry.space_group_name_H-M   'P 1'
#
loop_
_entity.id
_entity.type
_entity.pdbx_description
1 polymer ?
#
loop_
_entity_poly.entity_id
_entity_poly.type
_entity_poly.pdbx_seq_one_letter_code
_entity_poly.pdbx_strand_id
1 'polypeptide(L)'
;MATPNTPFLFRNSALPNHCYYEELKLAVPVNDTLYPTDIEFQCITVSCRHDYVLVIKHCDRYLLRHGCIEQPPDYSRPYPDCCTQIKCAD
;
A
#
# COMPACT_ATOMS: atom_id res chain seq x y z
N MET A 1 2.77 30.30 -11.88
CA MET A 1 2.88 29.64 -13.21
C MET A 1 3.46 28.26 -13.00
N ALA A 2 2.63 27.22 -13.02
CA ALA A 2 3.04 25.82 -13.11
C ALA A 2 1.99 25.13 -13.97
N THR A 3 2.43 24.58 -15.10
CA THR A 3 1.61 24.16 -16.23
C THR A 3 0.79 22.90 -15.93
N PRO A 4 -0.49 22.86 -16.34
CA PRO A 4 -1.29 21.63 -16.37
C PRO A 4 -0.92 20.82 -17.62
N ASN A 5 -0.93 19.49 -17.49
CA ASN A 5 -0.75 18.46 -18.54
C ASN A 5 0.70 18.07 -18.86
N THR A 6 1.14 16.96 -18.27
CA THR A 6 2.16 16.09 -18.87
C THR A 6 1.67 14.64 -18.73
N PRO A 7 1.58 13.88 -19.83
CA PRO A 7 0.98 12.55 -19.83
C PRO A 7 1.88 11.53 -19.13
N PHE A 8 1.24 10.57 -18.49
CA PHE A 8 1.72 9.30 -17.93
C PHE A 8 3.15 8.86 -18.33
N LEU A 9 3.93 8.46 -17.32
CA LEU A 9 5.30 7.91 -17.32
C LEU A 9 6.44 8.94 -17.32
N PHE A 10 6.76 9.49 -16.15
CA PHE A 10 8.06 10.13 -15.94
C PHE A 10 8.75 9.54 -14.70
N ARG A 11 9.92 8.93 -14.94
CA ARG A 11 11.07 9.06 -14.03
C ARG A 11 11.07 10.51 -13.54
N ASN A 12 10.68 10.74 -12.28
CA ASN A 12 10.62 12.08 -11.75
C ASN A 12 12.05 12.64 -11.75
N SER A 13 12.38 13.58 -12.63
CA SER A 13 13.71 14.23 -12.66
C SER A 13 14.04 14.95 -11.34
N ALA A 14 13.06 15.10 -10.44
CA ALA A 14 13.28 15.61 -9.09
C ALA A 14 13.66 14.52 -8.05
N LEU A 15 13.39 13.23 -8.31
CA LEU A 15 13.69 12.11 -7.39
C LEU A 15 14.13 10.86 -8.20
N PRO A 16 15.40 10.77 -8.62
CA PRO A 16 15.87 9.70 -9.51
C PRO A 16 15.76 8.29 -8.91
N ASN A 17 15.60 8.18 -7.59
CA ASN A 17 15.58 6.90 -6.87
C ASN A 17 14.24 6.67 -6.16
N HIS A 18 13.12 7.10 -6.74
CA HIS A 18 11.80 6.86 -6.16
C HIS A 18 10.82 6.32 -7.20
N CYS A 19 10.01 5.35 -6.82
CA CYS A 19 8.78 5.01 -7.51
C CYS A 19 7.66 5.95 -7.06
N TYR A 20 6.85 6.43 -8.00
CA TYR A 20 5.67 7.25 -7.67
C TYR A 20 4.40 6.46 -7.90
N TYR A 21 3.57 6.33 -6.87
CA TYR A 21 2.26 5.72 -6.94
C TYR A 21 1.20 6.81 -7.08
N GLU A 22 0.71 7.02 -8.30
CA GLU A 22 -0.20 8.14 -8.63
C GLU A 22 -1.54 8.06 -7.90
N GLU A 23 -2.06 6.85 -7.70
CA GLU A 23 -3.38 6.63 -7.09
C GLU A 23 -3.45 7.18 -5.66
N LEU A 24 -2.36 7.03 -4.91
CA LEU A 24 -2.24 7.53 -3.53
C LEU A 24 -1.30 8.72 -3.40
N LYS A 25 -0.76 9.22 -4.52
CA LYS A 25 0.24 10.29 -4.57
C LYS A 25 1.46 10.04 -3.67
N LEU A 26 1.86 8.77 -3.52
CA LEU A 26 2.97 8.35 -2.66
C LEU A 26 4.28 8.23 -3.43
N ALA A 27 5.37 8.78 -2.88
CA ALA A 27 6.72 8.58 -3.39
C ALA A 27 7.45 7.55 -2.52
N VAL A 28 7.75 6.38 -3.10
CA VAL A 28 8.43 5.27 -2.42
C VAL A 28 9.88 5.23 -2.86
N PRO A 29 10.87 5.27 -1.95
CA PRO A 29 12.27 5.14 -2.33
C PRO A 29 12.54 3.76 -2.95
N VAL A 30 13.43 3.72 -3.95
CA VAL A 30 13.88 2.49 -4.58
C VAL A 30 14.59 1.61 -3.55
N ASN A 31 14.26 0.31 -3.57
CA ASN A 31 14.69 -0.68 -2.60
C ASN A 31 14.11 -0.48 -1.18
N ASP A 32 13.03 0.29 -1.07
CA ASP A 32 12.41 0.61 0.20
C ASP A 32 10.92 0.24 0.20
N THR A 33 10.35 0.18 1.41
CA THR A 33 8.95 -0.21 1.61
C THR A 33 8.27 0.77 2.55
N LEU A 34 7.17 1.35 2.07
CA LEU A 34 6.32 2.22 2.86
C LEU A 34 5.10 1.46 3.37
N TYR A 35 4.71 1.84 4.59
CA TYR A 35 3.54 1.35 5.30
C TYR A 35 2.65 2.56 5.60
N PRO A 36 1.95 3.09 4.60
CA PRO A 36 1.10 4.26 4.78
C PRO A 36 -0.06 3.93 5.73
N THR A 37 -0.17 4.67 6.83
CA THR A 37 -1.29 4.61 7.78
C THR A 37 -2.30 5.75 7.57
N ASP A 38 -1.99 6.68 6.65
CA ASP A 38 -2.77 7.90 6.40
C ASP A 38 -3.85 7.70 5.31
N ILE A 39 -4.10 6.45 4.89
CA ILE A 39 -5.08 6.13 3.85
C ILE A 39 -6.33 5.59 4.52
N GLU A 40 -7.37 6.43 4.56
CA GLU A 40 -8.66 6.00 5.08
C GLU A 40 -9.22 4.82 4.26
N PHE A 41 -9.69 3.79 4.97
CA PHE A 41 -10.28 2.57 4.40
C PHE A 41 -9.36 1.67 3.57
N GLN A 42 -8.03 1.87 3.62
CA GLN A 42 -7.09 0.94 2.96
C GLN A 42 -5.94 0.53 3.88
N CYS A 43 -5.69 -0.77 3.89
CA CYS A 43 -4.53 -1.37 4.53
C CYS A 43 -3.68 -2.04 3.45
N ILE A 44 -2.64 -1.33 3.01
CA ILE A 44 -1.72 -1.79 1.98
C ILE A 44 -0.27 -1.52 2.39
N THR A 45 0.65 -2.26 1.79
CA THR A 45 2.07 -1.92 1.79
C THR A 45 2.53 -1.69 0.36
N VAL A 46 3.36 -0.66 0.19
CA VAL A 46 3.87 -0.26 -1.12
C VAL A 46 5.38 -0.34 -1.07
N SER A 47 5.94 -1.24 -1.85
CA SER A 47 7.39 -1.45 -1.95
C SER A 47 7.86 -1.11 -3.36
N CYS A 48 8.96 -0.36 -3.46
CA CYS A 48 9.58 -0.06 -4.75
C CYS A 48 10.83 -0.92 -4.89
N ARG A 49 10.83 -1.86 -5.83
CA ARG A 49 12.01 -2.69 -6.11
C ARG A 49 13.08 -1.90 -6.86
N HIS A 50 14.31 -2.41 -6.83
CA HIS A 50 15.44 -1.90 -7.62
C HIS A 50 15.18 -1.78 -9.13
N ASP A 51 14.27 -2.58 -9.69
CA ASP A 51 13.83 -2.52 -11.09
C ASP A 51 12.75 -1.45 -11.35
N TYR A 52 12.51 -0.53 -10.40
CA TYR A 52 11.44 0.48 -10.45
C TYR A 52 10.03 -0.10 -10.54
N VAL A 53 9.87 -1.36 -10.09
CA VAL A 53 8.56 -2.02 -10.01
C VAL A 53 7.94 -1.71 -8.65
N LEU A 54 6.79 -1.04 -8.67
CA LEU A 54 5.91 -0.89 -7.53
C LEU A 54 5.22 -2.21 -7.23
N VAL A 55 5.46 -2.73 -6.03
CA VAL A 55 4.80 -3.90 -5.49
C VAL A 55 3.85 -3.41 -4.42
N ILE A 56 2.55 -3.47 -4.73
CA ILE A 56 1.50 -3.11 -3.80
C ILE A 56 0.91 -4.41 -3.25
N LYS A 57 1.03 -4.64 -1.96
CA LYS A 57 0.35 -5.77 -1.30
C LYS A 57 -0.84 -5.27 -0.51
N HIS A 58 -1.96 -5.93 -0.71
CA HIS A 58 -3.17 -5.76 0.06
C HIS A 58 -3.23 -6.82 1.15
N CYS A 59 -4.11 -6.63 2.14
CA CYS A 59 -4.45 -7.70 3.06
C CYS A 59 -4.95 -8.93 2.30
N ASP A 60 -4.49 -10.11 2.74
CA ASP A 60 -4.97 -11.37 2.21
C ASP A 60 -6.49 -11.47 2.39
N ARG A 61 -7.15 -11.90 1.32
CA ARG A 61 -8.58 -12.14 1.34
C ARG A 61 -8.82 -13.57 1.78
N TYR A 62 -9.30 -13.73 2.99
CA TYR A 62 -9.58 -15.04 3.56
C TYR A 62 -11.02 -15.48 3.24
N LEU A 63 -11.21 -16.79 3.08
CA LEU A 63 -12.54 -17.40 3.13
C LEU A 63 -12.82 -17.78 4.58
N LEU A 64 -13.86 -17.21 5.18
CA LEU A 64 -14.32 -17.65 6.51
C LEU A 64 -14.72 -19.12 6.42
N ARG A 65 -14.07 -19.92 7.27
CA ARG A 65 -14.53 -21.27 7.55
C ARG A 65 -15.58 -21.23 8.67
N HIS A 66 -16.47 -22.21 8.69
CA HIS A 66 -17.44 -22.37 9.78
C HIS A 66 -16.71 -22.42 11.13
N GLY A 67 -17.14 -21.60 12.09
CA GLY A 67 -16.52 -21.48 13.42
C GLY A 67 -15.46 -20.38 13.56
N CYS A 68 -15.17 -19.63 12.49
CA CYS A 68 -14.27 -18.49 12.53
C CYS A 68 -15.03 -17.16 12.60
N ILE A 69 -14.51 -16.21 13.38
CA ILE A 69 -15.04 -14.86 13.55
C ILE A 69 -14.05 -13.87 12.93
N GLU A 70 -14.55 -13.01 12.05
CA GLU A 70 -13.80 -11.85 11.55
C GLU A 70 -13.78 -10.74 12.60
N GLN A 71 -12.59 -10.23 12.89
CA GLN A 71 -12.42 -9.01 13.67
C GLN A 71 -12.29 -7.81 12.73
N PRO A 72 -12.94 -6.68 13.05
CA PRO A 72 -12.87 -5.49 12.21
C PRO A 72 -11.42 -5.02 12.04
N PRO A 73 -11.03 -4.55 10.84
CA PRO A 73 -9.71 -4.02 10.56
C PRO A 73 -9.47 -2.69 11.31
N ASP A 74 -8.25 -2.51 11.82
CA ASP A 74 -7.84 -1.30 12.53
C ASP A 74 -6.92 -0.45 11.66
N TYR A 75 -7.49 0.45 10.86
CA TYR A 75 -6.74 1.29 9.92
C TYR A 75 -5.79 2.29 10.59
N SER A 76 -5.84 2.44 11.92
CA SER A 76 -4.89 3.27 12.67
C SER A 76 -3.50 2.63 12.80
N ARG A 77 -3.35 1.36 12.44
CA ARG A 77 -2.08 0.64 12.50
C ARG A 77 -1.45 0.47 11.11
N PRO A 78 -0.12 0.30 11.02
CA PRO A 78 0.53 -0.06 9.76
C PRO A 78 0.23 -1.52 9.38
N TYR A 79 0.34 -1.83 8.09
CA TYR A 79 0.32 -3.22 7.61
C TYR A 79 1.46 -4.03 8.27
N PRO A 80 1.23 -5.28 8.72
CA PRO A 80 0.03 -6.10 8.55
C PRO A 80 -1.03 -5.96 9.66
N ASP A 81 -0.80 -5.11 10.66
CA ASP A 81 -1.67 -4.99 11.83
C ASP A 81 -3.04 -4.36 11.52
N CYS A 82 -3.14 -3.53 10.47
CA CYS A 82 -4.41 -2.97 10.01
C CYS A 82 -5.32 -3.96 9.27
N CYS A 83 -4.86 -5.18 8.99
CA CYS A 83 -5.66 -6.17 8.30
C CYS A 83 -6.73 -6.79 9.22
N THR A 84 -7.86 -7.18 8.62
CA THR A 84 -8.88 -8.01 9.27
C THR A 84 -8.22 -9.28 9.82
N GLN A 85 -8.35 -9.49 11.12
CA GLN A 85 -7.85 -10.70 11.77
C GLN A 85 -8.97 -11.72 11.88
N ILE A 86 -8.70 -12.97 11.49
CA ILE A 86 -9.64 -14.07 11.67
C ILE A 86 -9.26 -14.85 12.92
N LYS A 87 -10.21 -14.96 13.83
CA LYS A 87 -10.09 -15.80 15.02
C LYS A 87 -11.01 -16.99 14.87
N CYS A 88 -10.42 -18.16 14.61
CA CYS A 88 -11.15 -19.42 14.64
C CYS A 88 -11.18 -19.95 16.08
N ALA A 89 -12.36 -20.37 16.54
CA ALA A 89 -12.44 -21.21 17.72
C ALA A 89 -11.92 -22.60 17.32
N ASP A 90 -10.91 -23.09 18.03
CA ASP A 90 -10.37 -24.45 17.92
C ASP A 90 -11.41 -25.48 18.40
#